data_AF-A0A3E2VKZ0-F1
#
_entry.id   AF-A0A3E2VKZ0-F1
#
_cell.length_a   1.000
_cell.length_b   1.000
_cell.length_c   1.000
_cell.angle_alpha   90.00
_cell.angle_beta   90.00
_cell.angle_gamma   90.00
#
_symmetry.space_group_name_H-M   'P 1'
#
loop_
_entity.id
_entity.type
_entity.pdbx_description
1 polymer ?
#
loop_
_entity_poly.entity_id
_entity_poly.type
_entity_poly.pdbx_seq_one_letter_code
_entity_poly.pdbx_strand_id
1 'polypeptide(L)'
;MFEHKKKLLHPVKVERPNPQYAVLMQEQLGGCNGEVKAAMQYLSQSFRAKDPVFKDLFLDIGTEELSHMEMVAETINLLNGGDVDYKKVDAGEIETMVTFGLNPALVNSSGNPWTADYVTVTGDLAADLLADIASEQRAKVVYEYLYRQIDDKYVKETIMFLLEREEAHNALFCEALNKITDDGSNKSFGMSEDSRLYFDLSKPGRYFDDPDPKAPKMANAKDSKSTKSKAKKK
;
A
#
# COMPACT_ATOMS: atom_id res chain seq x y z
N MET A 1 18.73 -4.33 14.12
CA MET A 1 19.70 -3.27 13.77
C MET A 1 19.44 -2.93 12.31
N PHE A 2 19.32 -1.66 11.96
CA PHE A 2 19.20 -1.23 10.55
C PHE A 2 20.59 -0.93 9.98
N GLU A 3 20.80 -1.23 8.70
CA GLU A 3 21.96 -0.83 7.92
C GLU A 3 21.47 -0.07 6.69
N HIS A 4 22.15 1.02 6.33
CA HIS A 4 21.85 1.78 5.12
C HIS A 4 22.98 1.60 4.10
N LYS A 5 22.61 1.37 2.84
CA LYS A 5 23.53 1.37 1.71
C LYS A 5 23.09 2.46 0.75
N LYS A 6 24.04 3.30 0.32
CA LYS A 6 23.81 4.45 -0.58
C LYS A 6 23.11 4.13 -1.90
N LYS A 7 23.09 2.85 -2.30
CA LYS A 7 22.51 2.43 -3.57
C LYS A 7 21.01 2.23 -3.35
N LEU A 8 20.21 3.02 -4.08
CA LEU A 8 18.76 2.83 -4.16
C LEU A 8 18.42 1.39 -4.60
N LEU A 9 17.31 0.86 -4.09
CA LEU A 9 16.82 -0.48 -4.40
C LEU A 9 16.62 -0.67 -5.92
N HIS A 10 16.07 0.35 -6.58
CA HIS A 10 15.97 0.47 -8.02
C HIS A 10 16.44 1.87 -8.45
N PRO A 11 17.11 2.04 -9.62
CA PRO A 11 17.50 3.35 -10.11
C PRO A 11 16.29 4.29 -10.27
N VAL A 12 16.47 5.54 -9.85
CA VAL A 12 15.49 6.63 -10.00
C VAL A 12 16.07 7.70 -10.91
N LYS A 13 15.29 8.14 -11.89
CA LYS A 13 15.65 9.19 -12.86
C LYS A 13 14.38 9.96 -13.28
N VAL A 14 14.59 11.15 -13.83
CA VAL A 14 13.56 11.95 -14.50
C VAL A 14 14.13 12.49 -15.80
N GLU A 15 13.30 12.70 -16.82
CA GLU A 15 13.71 13.35 -18.06
C GLU A 15 13.96 14.85 -17.84
N ARG A 16 13.16 15.48 -16.97
CA ARG A 16 13.27 16.90 -16.60
C ARG A 16 12.53 17.20 -15.30
N PRO A 17 12.87 18.31 -14.60
CA PRO A 17 12.06 18.79 -13.50
C PRO A 17 10.61 19.03 -13.90
N ASN A 18 9.69 18.66 -13.01
CA ASN A 18 8.25 18.89 -13.09
C ASN A 18 7.68 19.06 -11.67
N PRO A 19 7.79 20.27 -11.08
CA PRO A 19 7.40 20.49 -9.69
C PRO A 19 5.92 20.25 -9.40
N GLN A 20 5.03 20.55 -10.36
CA GLN A 20 3.61 20.21 -10.21
C GLN A 20 3.38 18.71 -10.05
N TYR A 21 4.15 17.86 -10.74
CA TYR A 21 4.04 16.42 -10.56
C TYR A 21 4.73 15.93 -9.29
N ALA A 22 5.77 16.62 -8.82
CA ALA A 22 6.37 16.35 -7.51
C ALA A 22 5.32 16.46 -6.39
N VAL A 23 4.46 17.49 -6.45
CA VAL A 23 3.31 17.66 -5.53
C VAL A 23 2.37 16.46 -5.56
N LEU A 24 2.05 15.90 -6.72
CA LEU A 24 1.21 14.70 -6.80
C LEU A 24 1.92 13.48 -6.20
N MET A 25 3.22 13.35 -6.46
CA MET A 25 4.04 12.25 -5.96
C MET A 25 4.18 12.27 -4.43
N GLN A 26 4.02 13.41 -3.77
CA GLN A 26 3.95 13.51 -2.29
C GLN A 26 2.87 12.60 -1.70
N GLU A 27 1.79 12.28 -2.45
CA GLU A 27 0.75 11.36 -1.98
C GLU A 27 1.32 9.97 -1.66
N GLN A 28 2.36 9.53 -2.39
CA GLN A 28 3.03 8.26 -2.11
C GLN A 28 4.15 8.37 -1.09
N LEU A 29 4.55 9.57 -0.69
CA LEU A 29 5.47 9.75 0.43
C LEU A 29 4.70 9.90 1.76
N GLY A 30 4.00 11.02 1.93
CA GLY A 30 3.32 11.40 3.17
C GLY A 30 1.80 11.22 3.16
N GLY A 31 1.22 10.71 2.09
CA GLY A 31 -0.22 10.40 2.03
C GLY A 31 -0.60 9.16 2.84
N CYS A 32 -1.92 8.98 3.03
CA CYS A 32 -2.46 7.90 3.87
C CYS A 32 -2.30 6.48 3.28
N ASN A 33 -1.97 6.38 1.99
CA ASN A 33 -1.67 5.12 1.30
C ASN A 33 -0.21 5.08 0.80
N GLY A 34 0.66 5.97 1.29
CA GLY A 34 2.05 6.06 0.85
C GLY A 34 3.02 5.20 1.65
N GLU A 35 4.28 5.22 1.21
CA GLU A 35 5.35 4.33 1.67
C GLU A 35 5.68 4.46 3.15
N VAL A 36 5.64 5.69 3.69
CA VAL A 36 5.89 5.92 5.12
C VAL A 36 4.82 5.22 5.96
N LYS A 37 3.57 5.27 5.52
CA LYS A 37 2.47 4.59 6.21
C LYS A 37 2.67 3.08 6.15
N ALA A 38 3.04 2.52 4.99
CA ALA A 38 3.26 1.08 4.81
C ALA A 38 4.41 0.61 5.72
N ALA A 39 5.58 1.24 5.63
CA ALA A 39 6.74 0.95 6.46
C ALA A 39 6.41 0.98 7.97
N MET A 40 5.77 2.06 8.43
CA MET A 40 5.46 2.22 9.85
C MET A 40 4.41 1.20 10.33
N GLN A 41 3.45 0.84 9.48
CA GLN A 41 2.44 -0.16 9.82
C GLN A 41 3.07 -1.54 10.01
N TYR A 42 3.82 -2.03 9.04
CA TYR A 42 4.35 -3.40 9.07
C TYR A 42 5.40 -3.55 10.17
N LEU A 43 6.28 -2.55 10.34
CA LEU A 43 7.24 -2.54 11.45
C LEU A 43 6.53 -2.53 12.81
N SER A 44 5.45 -1.76 12.98
CA SER A 44 4.70 -1.70 14.24
C SER A 44 4.03 -3.02 14.58
N GLN A 45 3.38 -3.67 13.60
CA GLN A 45 2.75 -4.98 13.79
C GLN A 45 3.78 -6.05 14.18
N SER A 46 5.00 -5.99 13.61
CA SER A 46 6.08 -6.94 13.90
C SER A 46 6.50 -7.00 15.37
N PHE A 47 6.33 -5.92 16.14
CA PHE A 47 6.79 -5.85 17.53
C PHE A 47 6.01 -6.76 18.48
N ARG A 48 4.74 -7.05 18.16
CA ARG A 48 3.86 -7.93 18.94
C ARG A 48 3.59 -9.27 18.27
N ALA A 49 4.02 -9.46 17.03
CA ALA A 49 3.98 -10.75 16.33
C ALA A 49 4.77 -11.81 17.13
N LYS A 50 4.05 -12.84 17.60
CA LYS A 50 4.62 -13.95 18.39
C LYS A 50 5.16 -15.07 17.52
N ASP A 51 4.45 -15.34 16.42
CA ASP A 51 4.88 -16.35 15.45
C ASP A 51 6.07 -15.77 14.65
N PRO A 52 7.25 -16.43 14.70
CA PRO A 52 8.44 -15.94 14.03
C PRO A 52 8.28 -15.83 12.52
N VAL A 53 7.43 -16.64 11.88
CA VAL A 53 7.22 -16.61 10.42
C VAL A 53 6.53 -15.32 9.98
N PHE A 54 5.48 -14.91 10.70
CA PHE A 54 4.77 -13.67 10.38
C PHE A 54 5.56 -12.44 10.81
N LYS A 55 6.28 -12.55 11.93
CA LYS A 55 7.19 -11.49 12.37
C LYS A 55 8.27 -11.19 11.32
N ASP A 56 8.86 -12.23 10.76
CA ASP A 56 9.86 -12.13 9.70
C ASP A 56 9.29 -11.44 8.47
N LEU A 57 8.11 -11.87 8.00
CA LEU A 57 7.42 -11.25 6.87
C LEU A 57 7.17 -9.74 7.07
N PHE A 58 6.66 -9.34 8.24
CA PHE A 58 6.41 -7.92 8.55
C PHE A 58 7.69 -7.09 8.61
N LEU A 59 8.77 -7.65 9.16
CA LEU A 59 10.06 -6.96 9.22
C LEU A 59 10.68 -6.82 7.83
N ASP A 60 10.59 -7.86 7.00
CA ASP A 60 11.13 -7.86 5.64
C ASP A 60 10.41 -6.83 4.77
N ILE A 61 9.08 -6.90 4.68
CA ILE A 61 8.29 -5.96 3.87
C ILE A 61 8.41 -4.55 4.44
N GLY A 62 8.25 -4.36 5.75
CA GLY A 62 8.39 -3.03 6.37
C GLY A 62 9.78 -2.39 6.17
N THR A 63 10.83 -3.19 6.03
CA THR A 63 12.18 -2.70 5.69
C THR A 63 12.30 -2.39 4.19
N GLU A 64 11.65 -3.16 3.32
CA GLU A 64 11.55 -2.86 1.90
C GLU A 64 10.82 -1.52 1.65
N GLU A 65 9.72 -1.25 2.36
CA GLU A 65 8.99 0.02 2.24
C GLU A 65 9.81 1.25 2.63
N LEU A 66 10.79 1.10 3.54
CA LEU A 66 11.75 2.19 3.81
C LEU A 66 12.62 2.49 2.57
N SER A 67 12.90 1.49 1.74
CA SER A 67 13.61 1.68 0.48
C SER A 67 12.70 2.29 -0.59
N HIS A 68 11.41 1.93 -0.61
CA HIS A 68 10.43 2.57 -1.49
C HIS A 68 10.23 4.03 -1.13
N MET A 69 10.10 4.35 0.15
CA MET A 69 10.08 5.72 0.67
C MET A 69 11.30 6.52 0.18
N GLU A 70 12.51 5.96 0.22
CA GLU A 70 13.72 6.61 -0.30
C GLU A 70 13.64 6.85 -1.82
N MET A 71 13.13 5.88 -2.59
CA MET A 71 12.93 6.02 -4.02
C MET A 71 11.90 7.09 -4.40
N VAL A 72 10.78 7.14 -3.68
CA VAL A 72 9.73 8.15 -3.87
C VAL A 72 10.28 9.54 -3.51
N ALA A 73 10.97 9.66 -2.38
CA ALA A 73 11.61 10.91 -1.97
C ALA A 73 12.63 11.40 -3.01
N GLU A 74 13.48 10.51 -3.54
CA GLU A 74 14.42 10.89 -4.61
C GLU A 74 13.69 11.29 -5.90
N THR A 75 12.59 10.63 -6.24
CA THR A 75 11.76 11.00 -7.39
C THR A 75 11.20 12.42 -7.23
N ILE A 76 10.65 12.75 -6.06
CA ILE A 76 10.15 14.09 -5.71
C ILE A 76 11.27 15.13 -5.80
N ASN A 77 12.43 14.82 -5.22
CA ASN A 77 13.60 15.69 -5.22
C ASN A 77 14.04 16.05 -6.65
N LEU A 78 14.18 15.05 -7.53
CA LEU A 78 14.55 15.27 -8.93
C LEU A 78 13.48 16.06 -9.72
N LEU A 79 12.20 15.81 -9.44
CA LEU A 79 11.09 16.54 -10.07
C LEU A 79 11.01 18.00 -9.62
N ASN A 80 11.36 18.31 -8.37
CA ASN A 80 11.39 19.68 -7.87
C ASN A 80 12.44 20.55 -8.57
N GLY A 81 13.53 19.96 -9.05
CA GLY A 81 14.60 20.68 -9.72
C GLY A 81 15.50 21.45 -8.74
N GLY A 82 16.10 22.56 -9.21
CA GLY A 82 17.16 23.27 -8.47
C GLY A 82 16.81 24.62 -7.86
N ASP A 83 15.72 25.26 -8.32
CA ASP A 83 15.34 26.62 -7.90
C ASP A 83 13.88 26.68 -7.45
N VAL A 84 13.63 27.36 -6.34
CA VAL A 84 12.27 27.64 -5.87
C VAL A 84 11.55 28.56 -6.84
N ASP A 85 10.39 28.13 -7.32
CA ASP A 85 9.53 28.90 -8.21
C ASP A 85 8.08 28.43 -8.08
N TYR A 86 7.30 29.14 -7.25
CA TYR A 86 5.91 28.79 -7.01
C TYR A 86 5.04 28.83 -8.28
N LYS A 87 5.47 29.51 -9.34
CA LYS A 87 4.72 29.56 -10.61
C LYS A 87 4.78 28.25 -11.40
N LYS A 88 5.61 27.30 -10.97
CA LYS A 88 5.68 25.94 -11.52
C LYS A 88 4.75 24.96 -10.79
N VAL A 89 4.01 25.43 -9.80
CA VAL A 89 3.00 24.68 -9.05
C VAL A 89 1.68 25.45 -9.14
N ASP A 90 0.77 24.93 -9.95
CA ASP A 90 -0.56 25.51 -10.17
C ASP A 90 -1.55 25.13 -9.05
N ALA A 91 -1.41 23.93 -8.47
CA ALA A 91 -2.34 23.41 -7.45
C ALA A 91 -1.68 22.41 -6.49
N GLY A 92 -2.26 22.30 -5.29
CA GLY A 92 -1.80 21.42 -4.22
C GLY A 92 -0.94 22.16 -3.19
N GLU A 93 0.05 21.48 -2.63
CA GLU A 93 0.95 22.07 -1.64
C GLU A 93 1.97 23.03 -2.29
N ILE A 94 2.07 24.25 -1.74
CA ILE A 94 3.05 25.26 -2.14
C ILE A 94 4.23 25.34 -1.16
N GLU A 95 4.16 24.58 -0.06
CA GLU A 95 5.13 24.62 1.03
C GLU A 95 6.49 24.13 0.58
N THR A 96 6.57 23.22 -0.40
CA THR A 96 7.81 22.82 -1.07
C THR A 96 8.58 24.02 -1.63
N MET A 97 7.89 25.05 -2.11
CA MET A 97 8.51 26.24 -2.70
C MET A 97 8.88 27.32 -1.69
N VAL A 98 8.52 27.16 -0.41
CA VAL A 98 8.69 28.19 0.62
C VAL A 98 9.26 27.63 1.92
N THR A 99 8.54 26.71 2.55
CA THR A 99 8.89 26.11 3.85
C THR A 99 9.95 25.02 3.71
N PHE A 100 9.79 24.11 2.75
CA PHE A 100 10.66 22.93 2.63
C PHE A 100 11.88 23.15 1.73
N GLY A 101 11.91 24.23 0.96
CA GLY A 101 13.05 24.57 0.10
C GLY A 101 13.40 23.44 -0.87
N LEU A 102 12.40 22.95 -1.61
CA LEU A 102 12.45 21.84 -2.58
C LEU A 102 12.67 20.43 -1.98
N ASN A 103 12.82 20.30 -0.66
CA ASN A 103 12.97 18.98 -0.05
C ASN A 103 11.64 18.20 -0.11
N PRO A 104 11.69 16.88 -0.38
CA PRO A 104 10.56 16.00 -0.13
C PRO A 104 10.15 16.10 1.34
N ALA A 105 8.85 16.21 1.59
CA ALA A 105 8.31 16.44 2.92
C ALA A 105 7.32 15.33 3.27
N LEU A 106 7.16 15.05 4.57
CA LEU A 106 6.19 14.06 5.04
C LEU A 106 4.79 14.67 5.07
N VAL A 107 4.30 15.06 3.89
CA VAL A 107 2.99 15.63 3.64
C VAL A 107 2.33 14.89 2.47
N ASN A 108 1.01 14.97 2.37
CA ASN A 108 0.30 14.49 1.19
C ASN A 108 0.28 15.55 0.07
N SER A 109 -0.34 15.24 -1.07
CA SER A 109 -0.41 16.16 -2.23
C SER A 109 -1.14 17.49 -1.97
N SER A 110 -1.89 17.58 -0.88
CA SER A 110 -2.58 18.80 -0.42
C SER A 110 -1.84 19.54 0.69
N GLY A 111 -0.69 19.04 1.14
CA GLY A 111 0.13 19.67 2.18
C GLY A 111 -0.27 19.27 3.60
N ASN A 112 -1.15 18.29 3.77
CA ASN A 112 -1.49 17.79 5.11
C ASN A 112 -0.32 16.96 5.64
N PRO A 113 0.19 17.24 6.86
CA PRO A 113 1.23 16.43 7.47
C PRO A 113 0.82 14.97 7.59
N TRP A 114 1.76 14.07 7.34
CA TRP A 114 1.60 12.66 7.65
C TRP A 114 1.31 12.50 9.15
N THR A 115 0.36 11.63 9.49
CA THR A 115 -0.01 11.34 10.88
C THR A 115 0.05 9.84 11.15
N ALA A 116 0.44 9.50 12.37
CA ALA A 116 0.41 8.12 12.86
C ALA A 116 -1.02 7.54 12.89
N ASP A 117 -2.07 8.38 12.80
CA ASP A 117 -3.46 7.93 12.70
C ASP A 117 -3.73 7.10 11.43
N TYR A 118 -2.85 7.17 10.42
CA TYR A 118 -2.96 6.32 9.22
C TYR A 118 -2.52 4.87 9.48
N VAL A 119 -1.76 4.61 10.55
CA VAL A 119 -1.23 3.28 10.86
C VAL A 119 -2.31 2.43 11.52
N THR A 120 -2.62 1.29 10.91
CA THR A 120 -3.56 0.31 11.46
C THR A 120 -2.79 -0.85 12.11
N VAL A 121 -2.87 -0.94 13.42
CA VAL A 121 -2.24 -2.00 14.21
C VAL A 121 -3.12 -2.36 15.40
N THR A 122 -3.40 -3.64 15.54
CA THR A 122 -4.31 -4.15 16.59
C THR A 122 -3.63 -5.22 17.46
N GLY A 123 -2.60 -5.89 16.94
CA GLY A 123 -2.00 -7.06 17.57
C GLY A 123 -2.81 -8.34 17.35
N ASP A 124 -3.90 -8.27 16.59
CA ASP A 124 -4.65 -9.41 16.07
C ASP A 124 -4.14 -9.74 14.66
N LEU A 125 -3.48 -10.88 14.51
CA LEU A 125 -2.76 -11.21 13.28
C LEU A 125 -3.67 -11.27 12.04
N ALA A 126 -4.90 -11.78 12.19
CA ALA A 126 -5.84 -11.86 11.08
C ALA A 126 -6.35 -10.47 10.65
N ALA A 127 -6.68 -9.62 11.62
CA ALA A 127 -7.12 -8.25 11.34
C ALA A 127 -5.98 -7.40 10.73
N ASP A 128 -4.77 -7.53 11.27
CA ASP A 128 -3.59 -6.79 10.80
C ASP A 128 -3.25 -7.19 9.34
N LEU A 129 -3.21 -8.48 9.00
CA LEU A 129 -2.98 -8.90 7.60
C LEU A 129 -4.07 -8.44 6.63
N LEU A 130 -5.34 -8.42 7.06
CA LEU A 130 -6.42 -7.89 6.22
C LEU A 130 -6.26 -6.37 5.99
N ALA A 131 -5.79 -5.64 7.01
CA ALA A 131 -5.46 -4.23 6.87
C ALA A 131 -4.27 -4.02 5.92
N ASP A 132 -3.28 -4.90 5.94
CA ASP A 132 -2.11 -4.85 5.05
C ASP A 132 -2.52 -5.12 3.59
N ILE A 133 -3.29 -6.17 3.34
CA ILE A 133 -3.86 -6.48 2.00
C ILE A 133 -4.64 -5.27 1.45
N ALA A 134 -5.46 -4.64 2.27
CA ALA A 134 -6.20 -3.45 1.87
C ALA A 134 -5.29 -2.24 1.62
N SER A 135 -4.18 -2.13 2.35
CA SER A 135 -3.20 -1.05 2.21
C SER A 135 -2.46 -1.16 0.88
N GLU A 136 -1.91 -2.33 0.57
CA GLU A 136 -1.26 -2.64 -0.71
C GLU A 136 -2.18 -2.36 -1.91
N GLN A 137 -3.45 -2.77 -1.82
CA GLN A 137 -4.41 -2.51 -2.89
C GLN A 137 -4.68 -1.01 -3.10
N ARG A 138 -4.73 -0.23 -2.02
CA ARG A 138 -4.94 1.22 -2.12
C ARG A 138 -3.69 1.94 -2.62
N ALA A 139 -2.51 1.58 -2.13
CA ALA A 139 -1.23 2.10 -2.61
C ALA A 139 -1.06 1.85 -4.11
N LYS A 140 -1.33 0.62 -4.56
CA LYS A 140 -1.37 0.25 -5.99
C LYS A 140 -2.31 1.15 -6.80
N VAL A 141 -3.53 1.38 -6.32
CA VAL A 141 -4.50 2.25 -7.03
C VAL A 141 -3.98 3.69 -7.16
N VAL A 142 -3.34 4.23 -6.12
CA VAL A 142 -2.72 5.56 -6.18
C VAL A 142 -1.57 5.58 -7.20
N TYR A 143 -0.70 4.56 -7.21
CA TYR A 143 0.34 4.42 -8.23
C TYR A 143 -0.22 4.33 -9.65
N GLU A 144 -1.31 3.58 -9.86
CA GLU A 144 -1.97 3.51 -11.16
C GLU A 144 -2.51 4.89 -11.62
N TYR A 145 -3.02 5.70 -10.70
CA TYR A 145 -3.46 7.06 -11.01
C TYR A 145 -2.31 7.98 -11.37
N LEU A 146 -1.21 7.92 -10.61
CA LEU A 146 0.02 8.66 -10.90
C LEU A 146 0.57 8.26 -12.27
N TYR A 147 0.73 6.96 -12.53
CA TYR A 147 1.25 6.43 -13.79
C TYR A 147 0.51 6.96 -15.03
N ARG A 148 -0.82 7.10 -14.96
CA ARG A 148 -1.68 7.58 -16.05
C ARG A 148 -1.58 9.10 -16.29
N GLN A 149 -1.01 9.86 -15.36
CA GLN A 149 -0.99 11.33 -15.36
C GLN A 149 0.37 11.94 -15.69
N ILE A 150 1.38 11.11 -15.98
CA ILE A 150 2.72 11.56 -16.35
C ILE A 150 3.12 11.00 -17.70
N ASP A 151 3.96 11.70 -18.44
CA ASP A 151 4.57 11.20 -19.69
C ASP A 151 6.07 10.97 -19.59
N ASP A 152 6.69 11.39 -18.47
CA ASP A 152 8.09 11.16 -18.18
C ASP A 152 8.38 9.65 -18.13
N LYS A 153 9.23 9.19 -19.05
CA LYS A 153 9.54 7.76 -19.19
C LYS A 153 10.15 7.17 -17.92
N TYR A 154 11.07 7.88 -17.29
CA TYR A 154 11.82 7.34 -16.16
C TYR A 154 10.98 7.36 -14.88
N VAL A 155 10.12 8.37 -14.71
CA VAL A 155 9.13 8.38 -13.62
C VAL A 155 8.16 7.21 -13.78
N LYS A 156 7.71 6.91 -15.01
CA LYS A 156 6.88 5.73 -15.29
C LYS A 156 7.59 4.43 -14.92
N GLU A 157 8.89 4.29 -15.21
CA GLU A 157 9.68 3.11 -14.84
C GLU A 157 9.75 2.95 -13.31
N THR A 158 10.01 4.02 -12.57
CA THR A 158 10.01 4.00 -11.09
C THR A 158 8.63 3.62 -10.53
N ILE A 159 7.55 4.26 -11.00
CA ILE A 159 6.19 3.94 -10.57
C ILE A 159 5.82 2.50 -10.89
N MET A 160 6.20 1.99 -12.07
CA MET A 160 5.89 0.61 -12.45
C MET A 160 6.62 -0.39 -11.55
N PHE A 161 7.89 -0.15 -11.22
CA PHE A 161 8.60 -0.98 -10.27
C PHE A 161 7.89 -1.03 -8.92
N LEU A 162 7.52 0.13 -8.35
CA LEU A 162 6.82 0.22 -7.07
C LEU A 162 5.49 -0.54 -7.14
N LEU A 163 4.67 -0.28 -8.17
CA LEU A 163 3.41 -0.99 -8.43
C LEU A 163 3.57 -2.51 -8.48
N GLU A 164 4.61 -3.03 -9.14
CA GLU A 164 4.90 -4.47 -9.18
C GLU A 164 5.31 -5.02 -7.80
N ARG A 165 5.91 -4.20 -6.94
CA ARG A 165 6.19 -4.58 -5.55
C ARG A 165 4.92 -4.63 -4.70
N GLU A 166 4.02 -3.65 -4.83
CA GLU A 166 2.70 -3.69 -4.15
C GLU A 166 1.94 -4.99 -4.48
N GLU A 167 1.97 -5.43 -5.74
CA GLU A 167 1.36 -6.70 -6.17
C GLU A 167 2.02 -7.91 -5.49
N ALA A 168 3.34 -7.89 -5.33
CA ALA A 168 4.08 -8.95 -4.68
C ALA A 168 3.80 -9.00 -3.17
N HIS A 169 3.79 -7.84 -2.51
CA HIS A 169 3.45 -7.71 -1.09
C HIS A 169 2.02 -8.15 -0.83
N ASN A 170 1.07 -7.70 -1.66
CA ASN A 170 -0.32 -8.16 -1.59
C ASN A 170 -0.42 -9.69 -1.70
N ALA A 171 0.29 -10.29 -2.64
CA ALA A 171 0.31 -11.74 -2.81
C ALA A 171 0.90 -12.47 -1.59
N LEU A 172 1.97 -11.93 -0.99
CA LEU A 172 2.59 -12.49 0.22
C LEU A 172 1.66 -12.40 1.43
N PHE A 173 1.00 -11.25 1.65
CA PHE A 173 0.03 -11.10 2.74
C PHE A 173 -1.20 -11.98 2.54
N CYS A 174 -1.68 -12.14 1.30
CA CYS A 174 -2.75 -13.11 0.98
C CYS A 174 -2.33 -14.55 1.30
N GLU A 175 -1.09 -14.94 0.96
CA GLU A 175 -0.56 -16.25 1.30
C GLU A 175 -0.47 -16.43 2.83
N ALA A 176 0.02 -15.41 3.54
CA ALA A 176 0.12 -15.40 5.00
C ALA A 176 -1.26 -15.55 5.65
N LEU A 177 -2.27 -14.81 5.19
CA LEU A 177 -3.64 -14.90 5.70
C LEU A 177 -4.21 -16.31 5.51
N ASN A 178 -3.94 -16.95 4.38
CA ASN A 178 -4.36 -18.32 4.10
C ASN A 178 -3.69 -19.38 5.00
N LYS A 179 -2.53 -19.07 5.61
CA LYS A 179 -1.86 -19.96 6.57
C LYS A 179 -2.45 -19.87 7.98
N ILE A 180 -3.23 -18.84 8.27
CA ILE A 180 -3.87 -18.68 9.57
C ILE A 180 -5.04 -19.64 9.65
N THR A 181 -5.03 -20.49 10.68
CA THR A 181 -6.18 -21.34 11.02
C THR A 181 -6.61 -21.04 12.44
N ASP A 182 -7.85 -20.58 12.62
CA ASP A 182 -8.49 -20.43 13.92
C ASP A 182 -7.63 -19.62 14.91
N ASP A 183 -7.33 -18.36 14.55
CA ASP A 183 -6.58 -17.41 15.37
C ASP A 183 -7.27 -16.05 15.44
N GLY A 184 -7.10 -15.35 16.57
CA GLY A 184 -7.58 -13.98 16.74
C GLY A 184 -9.03 -13.77 16.34
N SER A 185 -9.26 -12.72 15.55
CA SER A 185 -10.55 -12.28 15.03
C SER A 185 -11.22 -13.26 14.04
N ASN A 186 -10.51 -14.27 13.55
CA ASN A 186 -11.14 -15.36 12.80
C ASN A 186 -12.00 -16.27 13.68
N LYS A 187 -11.86 -16.19 15.02
CA LYS A 187 -12.69 -16.93 15.97
C LYS A 187 -14.03 -16.24 16.16
N SER A 188 -15.09 -17.03 16.13
CA SER A 188 -16.41 -16.55 16.56
C SER A 188 -16.37 -16.16 18.04
N PHE A 189 -16.74 -14.91 18.34
CA PHE A 189 -16.88 -14.43 19.72
C PHE A 189 -18.22 -14.83 20.37
N GLY A 190 -19.00 -15.72 19.73
CA GLY A 190 -20.34 -16.11 20.19
C GLY A 190 -21.45 -15.41 19.39
N MET A 191 -21.57 -15.79 18.12
CA MET A 191 -22.48 -15.15 17.17
C MET A 191 -23.95 -15.57 17.40
N SER A 192 -24.87 -14.59 17.40
CA SER A 192 -26.32 -14.79 17.37
C SER A 192 -26.85 -14.97 15.95
N GLU A 193 -28.16 -15.19 15.81
CA GLU A 193 -28.86 -15.18 14.52
C GLU A 193 -28.68 -13.85 13.75
N ASP A 194 -28.45 -12.74 14.44
CA ASP A 194 -28.29 -11.42 13.83
C ASP A 194 -27.12 -11.34 12.86
N SER A 195 -26.08 -12.14 13.09
CA SER A 195 -24.93 -12.22 12.20
C SER A 195 -25.22 -12.80 10.81
N ARG A 196 -26.41 -13.40 10.65
CA ARG A 196 -26.91 -14.00 9.41
C ARG A 196 -27.99 -13.15 8.75
N LEU A 197 -28.15 -11.89 9.15
CA LEU A 197 -29.14 -10.98 8.57
C LEU A 197 -28.48 -9.97 7.65
N TYR A 198 -28.97 -9.84 6.41
CA TYR A 198 -28.70 -8.70 5.55
C TYR A 198 -29.89 -7.73 5.58
N PHE A 199 -29.70 -6.53 6.12
CA PHE A 199 -30.74 -5.49 6.15
C PHE A 199 -30.77 -4.72 4.82
N ASP A 200 -31.80 -4.95 3.99
CA ASP A 200 -32.03 -4.22 2.74
C ASP A 200 -32.67 -2.84 3.02
N LEU A 201 -31.85 -1.90 3.49
CA LEU A 201 -32.31 -0.59 4.00
C LEU A 201 -32.57 0.47 2.93
N SER A 202 -32.23 0.21 1.66
CA SER A 202 -32.37 1.16 0.55
C SER A 202 -32.93 0.47 -0.69
N LYS A 203 -33.82 1.15 -1.45
CA LYS A 203 -34.53 0.55 -2.59
C LYS A 203 -34.32 1.33 -3.89
N PRO A 204 -34.20 0.62 -5.05
CA PRO A 204 -34.24 -0.84 -5.20
C PRO A 204 -32.95 -1.50 -4.69
N GLY A 205 -33.09 -2.64 -4.02
CA GLY A 205 -32.00 -3.32 -3.32
C GLY A 205 -32.06 -4.84 -3.42
N ARG A 206 -31.43 -5.53 -2.47
CA ARG A 206 -31.31 -7.00 -2.38
C ARG A 206 -30.60 -7.70 -3.55
N TYR A 207 -29.35 -7.29 -3.83
CA TYR A 207 -28.49 -7.96 -4.83
C TYR A 207 -27.61 -9.09 -4.25
N PHE A 208 -27.62 -9.27 -2.93
CA PHE A 208 -26.86 -10.28 -2.21
C PHE A 208 -27.77 -11.02 -1.22
N ASP A 209 -27.46 -12.29 -0.98
CA ASP A 209 -28.14 -13.14 -0.02
C ASP A 209 -27.76 -12.78 1.43
N ASP A 210 -28.53 -13.32 2.38
CA ASP A 210 -28.18 -13.25 3.79
C ASP A 210 -26.82 -13.91 4.07
N PRO A 211 -25.98 -13.32 4.94
CA PRO A 211 -24.61 -13.78 5.12
C PRO A 211 -24.51 -15.10 5.89
N ASP A 212 -23.48 -15.88 5.56
CA ASP A 212 -23.00 -17.01 6.36
C ASP A 212 -21.55 -16.72 6.81
N PRO A 213 -21.37 -16.07 7.98
CA PRO A 213 -20.08 -15.56 8.39
C PRO A 213 -19.05 -16.68 8.60
N LYS A 214 -17.94 -16.58 7.86
CA LYS A 214 -16.80 -17.48 7.94
C LYS A 214 -15.53 -16.66 7.95
N ALA A 215 -14.47 -17.22 8.52
CA ALA A 215 -13.14 -16.64 8.40
C ALA A 215 -12.79 -16.42 6.91
N PRO A 216 -12.26 -15.25 6.53
CA PRO A 216 -11.92 -14.94 5.15
C PRO A 216 -10.85 -15.91 4.63
N LYS A 217 -10.96 -16.25 3.35
CA LYS A 217 -9.96 -17.03 2.62
C LYS A 217 -9.69 -16.36 1.28
N MET A 218 -8.43 -16.16 0.96
CA MET A 218 -8.02 -15.59 -0.33
C MET A 218 -7.86 -16.71 -1.35
N ALA A 219 -8.36 -16.52 -2.56
CA ALA A 219 -8.22 -17.52 -3.61
C ALA A 219 -6.74 -17.71 -3.99
N ASN A 220 -6.19 -18.92 -3.86
CA ASN A 220 -4.83 -19.20 -4.32
C ASN A 220 -4.82 -19.40 -5.84
N ALA A 221 -3.90 -18.74 -6.54
CA ALA A 221 -3.71 -18.92 -7.98
C ALA A 221 -3.45 -20.40 -8.37
N LYS A 222 -2.88 -21.20 -7.46
CA LYS A 222 -2.63 -22.65 -7.66
C LYS A 222 -3.89 -23.50 -7.71
N ASP A 223 -4.98 -23.10 -7.06
CA ASP A 223 -6.23 -23.86 -7.05
C ASP A 223 -6.96 -23.77 -8.41
N SER A 224 -6.69 -22.73 -9.19
CA SER A 224 -7.29 -22.51 -10.52
C SER A 224 -6.77 -23.45 -11.63
N LYS A 225 -5.61 -24.11 -11.44
CA LYS A 225 -5.01 -25.00 -12.45
C LYS A 225 -5.56 -26.44 -12.43
N SER A 226 -6.37 -26.80 -11.43
CA SER A 226 -6.93 -28.14 -11.24
C SER A 226 -8.07 -28.47 -12.23
N THR A 227 -8.75 -27.48 -12.80
CA THR A 227 -10.00 -27.70 -13.57
C THR A 227 -9.85 -27.81 -15.10
N LYS A 228 -8.64 -27.71 -15.68
CA LYS A 228 -8.44 -27.71 -17.16
C LYS A 228 -7.94 -29.02 -17.80
N SER A 229 -7.80 -30.15 -17.10
CA SER A 229 -7.22 -31.38 -17.70
C SER A 229 -8.21 -32.48 -18.14
N LYS A 230 -9.53 -32.30 -18.02
CA LYS A 230 -10.53 -33.30 -18.45
C LYS A 230 -11.37 -32.87 -19.66
N ALA A 231 -10.74 -32.57 -20.78
CA ALA A 231 -11.43 -32.55 -22.07
C ALA A 231 -10.44 -32.72 -23.24
N LYS A 232 -10.10 -33.97 -23.55
CA LYS A 232 -9.80 -34.47 -24.92
C LYS A 232 -9.38 -35.95 -24.84
N LYS A 233 -10.37 -36.83 -24.95
CA LYS A 233 -10.22 -38.14 -25.58
C LYS A 233 -11.30 -38.23 -26.66
N LYS A 234 -10.88 -38.16 -27.91
CA LYS A 234 -11.53 -38.77 -29.07
C LYS A 234 -10.48 -39.65 -29.73
#